data_AF-A0A2N2KYF1-F1
#
_entry.id   AF-A0A2N2KYF1-F1
#
_cell.length_a   1.000
_cell.length_b   1.000
_cell.length_c   1.000
_cell.angle_alpha   90.00
_cell.angle_beta   90.00
_cell.angle_gamma   90.00
#
_symmetry.space_group_name_H-M   'P 1'
#
loop_
_entity.id
_entity.type
_entity.pdbx_description
1 polymer ?
#
loop_
_entity_poly.entity_id
_entity_poly.type
_entity_poly.pdbx_seq_one_letter_code
_entity_poly.pdbx_strand_id
1 'polypeptide(L)'
;MNSNVINESQFQELIDDLESRTDALYGRLNLVPELKGVFSKLLLTSEPGNNHRQFLSDKLPFVVEECFKGLRGFCMGYLLKTTRDPELSEDIAQEAILQLMNSTRQIHKPRPWLIQVCRNLLIAHYRNNNIQNDLLNTLEIESKISTQIDTDFDPSILTQFPDLFDKNDYKVLLEIMSHPDLKSYAQAKGISLEKAKQTSKELKHNFKAAWMRHEGWDATAKILSYQQYKALKRYVAQILEIVSSKDFSKLNKNNFGVEPAKFFEAFEGFEDLYEWSYFDNGEKSDLILVSTPGKGHPVIVTITLSFSDKGRIITHKCYQNQLRAILPPLPEIENNIVHKRCTLSFHQIEDIIKRAEESGKIIWSDSNNKPEV
;
A
#
# COMPACT_ATOMS: atom_id res chain seq x y z
N MET A 1 37.27 -30.17 -61.68
CA MET A 1 36.33 -31.10 -61.02
C MET A 1 37.15 -32.08 -60.20
N ASN A 2 37.38 -31.78 -58.93
CA ASN A 2 37.86 -32.74 -57.94
C ASN A 2 36.88 -32.65 -56.77
N SER A 3 35.79 -33.40 -56.84
CA SER A 3 34.88 -33.56 -55.71
C SER A 3 35.57 -34.48 -54.71
N ASN A 4 36.31 -33.91 -53.77
CA ASN A 4 36.61 -34.60 -52.52
C ASN A 4 35.31 -34.66 -51.70
N VAL A 5 34.41 -35.55 -52.12
CA VAL A 5 33.27 -35.96 -51.32
C VAL A 5 33.85 -36.49 -50.01
N ILE A 6 33.47 -35.87 -48.88
CA ILE A 6 33.82 -36.37 -47.55
C ILE A 6 33.45 -37.85 -47.53
N ASN A 7 34.44 -38.72 -47.30
CA ASN A 7 34.14 -40.15 -47.23
C ASN A 7 33.39 -40.44 -45.91
N GLU A 8 32.64 -41.54 -45.88
CA GLU A 8 31.81 -41.91 -44.73
C GLU A 8 32.60 -42.00 -43.41
N SER A 9 33.87 -42.42 -43.49
CA SER A 9 34.78 -42.50 -42.34
C SER A 9 35.18 -41.12 -41.80
N GLN A 10 35.42 -40.13 -42.67
CA GLN A 10 35.79 -38.76 -42.29
C GLN A 10 34.58 -38.00 -41.71
N PHE A 11 33.38 -38.28 -42.23
CA PHE A 11 32.14 -37.76 -41.69
C PHE A 11 31.92 -38.26 -40.26
N GLN A 12 32.10 -39.57 -40.03
CA GLN A 12 31.94 -40.16 -38.70
C GLN A 12 32.98 -39.61 -37.70
N GLU A 13 34.24 -39.47 -38.12
CA GLU A 13 35.30 -38.91 -37.26
C GLU A 13 35.01 -37.45 -36.83
N LEU A 14 34.46 -36.64 -37.72
CA LEU A 14 34.06 -35.26 -37.44
C LEU A 14 32.86 -35.17 -36.48
N ILE A 15 31.90 -36.08 -36.62
CA ILE A 15 30.75 -36.19 -35.72
C ILE A 15 31.19 -36.65 -34.33
N ASP A 16 32.08 -37.63 -34.25
CA ASP A 16 32.61 -38.12 -32.97
C ASP A 16 33.45 -37.04 -32.25
N ASP A 17 34.23 -36.22 -32.96
CA ASP A 17 34.96 -35.07 -32.38
C ASP A 17 34.00 -33.95 -31.92
N LEU A 18 32.91 -33.70 -32.67
CA LEU A 18 31.86 -32.78 -32.25
C LEU A 18 31.18 -33.26 -30.95
N GLU A 19 30.83 -34.54 -30.88
CA GLU A 19 30.22 -35.15 -29.69
C GLU A 19 31.12 -35.01 -28.48
N SER A 20 32.38 -35.42 -28.60
CA SER A 20 33.36 -35.35 -27.51
C SER A 20 33.52 -33.93 -26.96
N ARG A 21 33.58 -32.92 -27.84
CA ARG A 21 33.75 -31.51 -27.45
C ARG A 21 32.48 -30.88 -26.88
N THR A 22 31.31 -31.29 -27.37
CA THR A 22 30.02 -30.71 -26.97
C THR A 22 29.38 -31.42 -25.79
N ASP A 23 29.75 -32.68 -25.51
CA ASP A 23 29.25 -33.43 -24.36
C ASP A 23 29.70 -32.79 -23.03
N ALA A 24 30.95 -32.32 -22.96
CA ALA A 24 31.46 -31.62 -21.79
C ALA A 24 30.69 -30.31 -21.46
N LEU A 25 30.16 -29.63 -22.47
CA LEU A 25 29.48 -28.33 -22.34
C LEU A 25 27.95 -28.46 -22.29
N TYR A 26 27.38 -29.37 -23.08
CA TYR A 26 25.94 -29.48 -23.34
C TYR A 26 25.37 -30.88 -23.10
N GLY A 27 26.17 -31.86 -22.68
CA GLY A 27 25.71 -33.23 -22.40
C GLY A 27 24.60 -33.28 -21.36
N ARG A 28 24.61 -32.35 -20.38
CA ARG A 28 23.54 -32.20 -19.39
C ARG A 28 22.21 -31.75 -20.00
N LEU A 29 22.25 -30.98 -21.08
CA LEU A 29 21.07 -30.44 -21.76
C LEU A 29 20.57 -31.36 -22.89
N ASN A 30 21.30 -32.45 -23.17
CA ASN A 30 21.06 -33.37 -24.29
C ASN A 30 20.89 -32.65 -25.64
N LEU A 31 21.73 -31.63 -25.90
CA LEU A 31 21.71 -30.86 -27.15
C LEU A 31 22.56 -31.48 -28.26
N VAL A 32 23.37 -32.48 -27.94
CA VAL A 32 24.23 -33.20 -28.89
C VAL A 32 23.48 -33.66 -30.15
N PRO A 33 22.25 -34.24 -30.07
CA PRO A 33 21.48 -34.61 -31.27
C PRO A 33 21.05 -33.42 -32.15
N GLU A 34 20.71 -32.28 -31.55
CA GLU A 34 20.32 -31.07 -32.29
C GLU A 34 21.54 -30.43 -32.96
N LEU A 35 22.68 -30.39 -32.25
CA LEU A 35 23.96 -29.91 -32.76
C LEU A 35 24.45 -30.75 -33.95
N LYS A 36 24.33 -32.09 -33.87
CA LYS A 36 24.59 -32.98 -35.02
C LYS A 36 23.72 -32.61 -36.21
N GLY A 37 22.43 -32.41 -36.00
CA GLY A 37 21.49 -32.06 -37.08
C GLY A 37 21.85 -30.74 -37.78
N VAL A 38 22.33 -29.75 -37.04
CA VAL A 38 22.82 -28.47 -37.61
C VAL A 38 24.15 -28.66 -38.32
N PHE A 39 25.08 -29.38 -37.70
CA PHE A 39 26.41 -29.62 -38.28
C PHE A 39 26.36 -30.46 -39.56
N SER A 40 25.52 -31.49 -39.62
CA SER A 40 25.29 -32.28 -40.83
C SER A 40 24.74 -31.41 -41.97
N LYS A 41 23.87 -30.44 -41.68
CA LYS A 41 23.40 -29.47 -42.70
C LYS A 41 24.53 -28.55 -43.18
N LEU A 42 25.40 -28.12 -42.27
CA LEU A 42 26.56 -27.29 -42.62
C LEU A 42 27.52 -28.04 -43.55
N LEU A 43 27.80 -29.32 -43.28
CA LEU A 43 28.67 -30.17 -44.11
C LEU A 43 28.13 -30.40 -45.53
N LEU A 44 26.82 -30.24 -45.77
CA LEU A 44 26.25 -30.26 -47.12
C LEU A 44 26.56 -28.99 -47.93
N THR A 45 27.01 -27.93 -47.26
CA THR A 45 27.19 -26.59 -47.85
C THR A 45 28.63 -26.06 -47.72
N SER A 46 29.52 -26.77 -47.03
CA SER A 46 30.87 -26.32 -46.73
C SER A 46 31.84 -27.50 -46.75
N GLU A 47 32.94 -27.35 -47.48
CA GLU A 47 33.97 -28.38 -47.59
C GLU A 47 34.99 -28.25 -46.44
N PRO A 48 35.11 -29.27 -45.57
CA PRO A 48 36.23 -29.35 -44.65
C PRO A 48 37.48 -29.65 -45.50
N GLY A 49 38.35 -28.66 -45.68
CA GLY A 49 39.66 -28.90 -46.31
C GLY A 49 40.51 -29.89 -45.49
N ASN A 50 41.81 -29.99 -45.79
CA ASN A 50 42.69 -31.03 -45.22
C ASN A 50 42.86 -31.03 -43.69
N ASN A 51 42.39 -30.00 -42.96
CA ASN A 51 42.50 -29.92 -41.51
C ASN A 51 41.11 -29.90 -40.83
N HIS A 52 40.56 -31.09 -40.62
CA HIS A 52 39.22 -31.32 -40.07
C HIS A 52 39.03 -30.75 -38.64
N ARG A 53 40.08 -30.80 -37.80
CA ARG A 53 40.00 -30.30 -36.41
C ARG A 53 39.95 -28.78 -36.34
N GLN A 54 40.69 -28.11 -37.21
CA GLN A 54 40.66 -26.64 -37.29
C GLN A 54 39.33 -26.16 -37.86
N PHE A 55 38.83 -26.84 -38.90
CA PHE A 55 37.51 -26.57 -39.45
C PHE A 55 36.39 -26.69 -38.40
N LEU A 56 36.41 -27.74 -37.57
CA LEU A 56 35.45 -27.90 -36.49
C LEU A 56 35.55 -26.76 -35.46
N SER A 57 36.77 -26.39 -35.06
CA SER A 57 36.99 -25.30 -34.11
C SER A 57 36.45 -23.96 -34.62
N ASP A 58 36.64 -23.68 -35.91
CA ASP A 58 36.20 -22.42 -36.53
C ASP A 58 34.67 -22.36 -36.73
N LYS A 59 34.03 -23.51 -36.94
CA LYS A 59 32.58 -23.60 -37.22
C LYS A 59 31.72 -23.92 -35.99
N LEU A 60 32.31 -24.39 -34.90
CA LEU A 60 31.58 -24.76 -33.68
C LEU A 60 30.73 -23.60 -33.10
N PRO A 61 31.21 -22.35 -33.00
CA PRO A 61 30.39 -21.23 -32.50
C PRO A 61 29.13 -21.01 -33.33
N PHE A 62 29.26 -21.07 -34.67
CA PHE A 62 28.14 -20.94 -35.60
C PHE A 62 27.12 -22.07 -35.45
N VAL A 63 27.59 -23.31 -35.31
CA VAL A 63 26.71 -24.49 -35.13
C VAL A 63 25.90 -24.38 -33.83
N VAL A 64 26.53 -23.91 -32.76
CA VAL A 64 25.87 -23.68 -31.47
C VAL A 64 24.81 -22.57 -31.60
N GLU A 65 25.16 -21.44 -32.22
CA GLU A 65 24.24 -20.32 -32.41
C GLU A 65 23.01 -20.74 -33.24
N GLU A 66 23.21 -21.44 -34.35
CA GLU A 66 22.11 -21.92 -35.19
C GLU A 66 21.25 -22.99 -34.48
N CYS A 67 21.84 -23.81 -33.61
CA CYS A 67 21.08 -24.73 -32.75
C CYS A 67 20.14 -23.96 -31.80
N PHE A 68 20.63 -22.98 -31.06
CA PHE A 68 19.80 -22.17 -30.16
C PHE A 68 18.77 -21.32 -30.91
N LYS A 69 19.13 -20.78 -32.07
CA LYS A 69 18.19 -20.08 -32.96
C LYS A 69 17.07 -21.00 -33.44
N GLY A 70 17.38 -22.25 -33.77
CA GLY A 70 16.39 -23.28 -34.10
C GLY A 70 15.45 -23.60 -32.94
N LEU A 71 15.98 -23.74 -31.73
CA LEU A 71 15.18 -23.97 -30.51
C LEU A 71 14.31 -22.76 -30.17
N ARG A 72 14.83 -21.53 -30.30
CA ARG A 72 14.05 -20.30 -30.15
C ARG A 72 12.93 -20.24 -31.19
N GLY A 73 13.22 -20.53 -32.46
CA GLY A 73 12.22 -20.60 -33.52
C GLY A 73 11.11 -21.63 -33.24
N PHE A 74 11.47 -22.77 -32.63
CA PHE A 74 10.51 -23.76 -32.19
C PHE A 74 9.60 -23.24 -31.05
N CYS A 75 10.17 -22.54 -30.07
CA CYS A 75 9.40 -21.89 -29.00
C CYS A 75 8.46 -20.82 -29.57
N MET A 76 8.97 -19.96 -30.46
CA MET A 76 8.19 -18.92 -31.15
C MET A 76 7.00 -19.48 -31.91
N GLY A 77 7.18 -20.59 -32.64
CA GLY A 77 6.08 -21.23 -33.38
C GLY A 77 4.95 -21.75 -32.47
N TYR A 78 5.26 -22.14 -31.23
CA TYR A 78 4.27 -22.52 -30.23
C TYR A 78 3.61 -21.29 -29.57
N LEU A 79 4.41 -20.29 -29.19
CA LEU A 79 3.96 -19.09 -28.49
C LEU A 79 3.05 -18.24 -29.37
N LEU A 80 3.43 -17.98 -30.62
CA LEU A 80 2.63 -17.21 -31.58
C LEU A 80 1.24 -17.82 -31.82
N LYS A 81 1.13 -19.16 -31.83
CA LYS A 81 -0.17 -19.85 -31.94
C LYS A 81 -1.06 -19.62 -30.73
N THR A 82 -0.45 -19.40 -29.56
CA THR A 82 -1.12 -19.34 -28.27
C THR A 82 -1.48 -17.90 -27.89
N THR A 83 -0.55 -16.96 -28.00
CA THR A 83 -0.73 -15.55 -27.59
C THR A 83 -1.28 -14.67 -28.70
N ARG A 84 -1.00 -15.00 -29.97
CA ARG A 84 -1.22 -14.14 -31.15
C ARG A 84 -0.51 -12.78 -31.05
N ASP A 85 0.44 -12.67 -30.13
CA ASP A 85 1.21 -11.46 -29.86
C ASP A 85 2.69 -11.75 -30.17
N PRO A 86 3.27 -11.13 -31.21
CA PRO A 86 4.64 -11.39 -31.60
C PRO A 86 5.68 -10.84 -30.61
N GLU A 87 5.40 -9.73 -29.92
CA GLU A 87 6.35 -9.14 -28.96
C GLU A 87 6.39 -9.98 -27.69
N LEU A 88 5.23 -10.30 -27.12
CA LEU A 88 5.15 -11.17 -25.93
C LEU A 88 5.73 -12.58 -26.21
N SER A 89 5.50 -13.10 -27.43
CA SER A 89 6.07 -14.39 -27.82
C SER A 89 7.59 -14.36 -27.85
N GLU A 90 8.16 -13.26 -28.33
CA GLU A 90 9.60 -13.08 -28.42
C GLU A 90 10.25 -13.05 -27.04
N ASP A 91 9.70 -12.26 -26.13
CA ASP A 91 10.20 -12.13 -24.76
C ASP A 91 10.18 -13.49 -24.02
N ILE A 92 9.06 -14.22 -24.13
CA ILE A 92 8.93 -15.53 -23.49
C ILE A 92 9.83 -16.57 -24.14
N ALA A 93 10.04 -16.52 -25.46
CA ALA A 93 10.96 -17.41 -26.14
C ALA A 93 12.41 -17.17 -25.71
N GLN A 94 12.83 -15.91 -25.58
CA GLN A 94 14.16 -15.56 -25.09
C GLN A 94 14.37 -16.04 -23.65
N GLU A 95 13.41 -15.77 -22.77
CA GLU A 95 13.47 -16.21 -21.37
C GLU A 95 13.49 -17.75 -21.26
N ALA A 96 12.75 -18.47 -22.10
CA ALA A 96 12.79 -19.94 -22.12
C ALA A 96 14.15 -20.50 -22.53
N ILE A 97 14.83 -19.86 -23.49
CA ILE A 97 16.20 -20.22 -23.88
C ILE A 97 17.21 -19.86 -22.78
N LEU A 98 17.04 -18.72 -22.13
CA LEU A 98 17.86 -18.33 -20.98
C LEU A 98 17.77 -19.35 -19.85
N GLN A 99 16.57 -19.83 -19.54
CA GLN A 99 16.35 -20.88 -18.54
C GLN A 99 16.96 -22.22 -18.96
N LEU A 100 16.97 -22.53 -20.27
CA LEU A 100 17.65 -23.72 -20.78
C LEU A 100 19.16 -23.64 -20.52
N MET A 101 19.78 -22.50 -20.83
CA MET A 101 21.23 -22.28 -20.65
C MET A 101 21.63 -22.29 -19.18
N ASN A 102 20.77 -21.74 -18.31
CA ASN A 102 21.03 -21.65 -16.86
C ASN A 102 20.58 -22.91 -16.08
N SER A 103 20.01 -23.91 -16.74
CA SER A 103 19.53 -25.11 -16.07
C SER A 103 20.69 -25.95 -15.53
N THR A 104 20.70 -26.17 -14.23
CA THR A 104 21.62 -27.10 -13.56
C THR A 104 21.12 -28.55 -13.59
N ARG A 105 19.87 -28.78 -14.00
CA ARG A 105 19.24 -30.11 -14.06
C ARG A 105 19.53 -30.80 -15.38
N GLN A 106 19.61 -32.12 -15.35
CA GLN A 106 19.73 -32.94 -16.54
C GLN A 106 18.42 -32.92 -17.34
N ILE A 107 18.48 -32.54 -18.61
CA ILE A 107 17.34 -32.44 -19.51
C ILE A 107 17.46 -33.54 -20.55
N HIS A 108 16.55 -34.52 -20.49
CA HIS A 108 16.58 -35.64 -21.45
C HIS A 108 15.95 -35.28 -22.80
N LYS A 109 14.96 -34.37 -22.83
CA LYS A 109 14.25 -33.99 -24.06
C LYS A 109 14.09 -32.47 -24.11
N PRO A 110 14.99 -31.73 -24.80
CA PRO A 110 15.03 -30.28 -24.75
C PRO A 110 13.77 -29.62 -25.32
N ARG A 111 13.23 -30.12 -26.45
CA ARG A 111 12.03 -29.54 -27.08
C ARG A 111 10.76 -29.64 -26.19
N PRO A 112 10.34 -30.82 -25.68
CA PRO A 112 9.22 -30.89 -24.74
C PRO A 112 9.43 -30.07 -23.47
N TRP A 113 10.66 -30.04 -22.96
CA TRP A 113 11.02 -29.24 -21.78
C TRP A 113 10.82 -27.75 -22.04
N LEU A 114 11.29 -27.24 -23.18
CA LEU A 114 11.09 -25.84 -23.59
C LEU A 114 9.62 -25.47 -23.73
N ILE A 115 8.77 -26.35 -24.28
CA ILE A 115 7.32 -26.09 -24.33
C ILE A 115 6.71 -25.99 -22.93
N GLN A 116 7.15 -26.83 -22.00
CA GLN A 116 6.70 -26.75 -20.61
C GLN A 116 7.12 -25.43 -19.95
N VAL A 117 8.36 -25.00 -20.19
CA VAL A 117 8.85 -23.70 -19.68
C VAL A 117 8.06 -22.55 -20.28
N CYS A 118 7.87 -22.52 -21.60
CA CYS A 118 7.03 -21.53 -22.28
C CYS A 118 5.62 -21.46 -21.70
N ARG A 119 4.99 -22.61 -21.40
CA ARG A 119 3.68 -22.66 -20.75
C ARG A 119 3.69 -22.07 -19.34
N ASN A 120 4.68 -22.44 -18.53
CA ASN A 120 4.80 -21.93 -17.17
C ASN A 120 5.03 -20.42 -17.15
N LEU A 121 5.86 -19.92 -18.06
CA LEU A 121 6.12 -18.49 -18.24
C LEU A 121 4.86 -17.74 -18.68
N LEU A 122 4.08 -18.28 -19.62
CA LEU A 122 2.78 -17.71 -19.99
C LEU A 122 1.80 -17.67 -18.83
N ILE A 123 1.69 -18.77 -18.07
CA ILE A 123 0.81 -18.83 -16.89
C ILE A 123 1.23 -17.78 -15.86
N ALA A 124 2.54 -17.62 -15.62
CA ALA A 124 3.07 -16.62 -14.70
C ALA A 124 2.76 -15.19 -15.20
N HIS A 125 2.96 -14.92 -16.49
CA HIS A 125 2.66 -13.63 -17.11
C HIS A 125 1.18 -13.25 -16.95
N TYR A 126 0.25 -14.14 -17.32
CA TYR A 126 -1.18 -13.85 -17.18
C TYR A 126 -1.65 -13.76 -15.73
N ARG A 127 -1.06 -14.53 -14.81
CA ARG A 127 -1.34 -14.40 -13.37
C ARG A 127 -0.88 -13.04 -12.84
N ASN A 128 0.32 -12.61 -13.18
CA ASN A 128 0.86 -11.33 -12.77
C ASN A 128 0.03 -10.17 -13.34
N ASN A 129 -0.37 -10.23 -14.61
CA ASN A 129 -1.24 -9.22 -15.21
C ASN A 129 -2.60 -9.13 -14.50
N ASN A 130 -3.20 -10.27 -14.12
CA ASN A 130 -4.44 -10.25 -13.35
C ASN A 130 -4.24 -9.61 -11.96
N ILE A 131 -3.17 -9.95 -11.24
CA ILE A 131 -2.85 -9.33 -9.94
C ILE A 131 -2.63 -7.83 -10.10
N GLN A 132 -1.93 -7.40 -11.14
CA GLN A 132 -1.71 -5.99 -11.45
C GLN A 132 -3.02 -5.27 -11.78
N ASN A 133 -3.93 -5.91 -12.51
CA ASN A 133 -5.26 -5.37 -12.79
C ASN A 133 -6.11 -5.27 -11.52
N ASP A 134 -6.07 -6.28 -10.65
CA ASP A 134 -6.77 -6.26 -9.37
C ASP A 134 -6.23 -5.14 -8.45
N LEU A 135 -4.90 -4.97 -8.43
CA LEU A 135 -4.25 -3.86 -7.73
C LEU A 135 -4.64 -2.51 -8.34
N LEU A 136 -4.61 -2.38 -9.67
CA LEU A 136 -5.02 -1.17 -10.37
C LEU A 136 -6.48 -0.80 -10.03
N ASN A 137 -7.38 -1.77 -10.11
CA ASN A 137 -8.78 -1.59 -9.72
C ASN A 137 -8.87 -1.11 -8.27
N THR A 138 -8.14 -1.75 -7.35
CA THR A 138 -8.09 -1.34 -5.94
C THR A 138 -7.68 0.13 -5.83
N LEU A 139 -6.51 0.49 -6.37
CA LEU A 139 -5.96 1.85 -6.32
C LEU A 139 -6.89 2.90 -6.95
N GLU A 140 -7.56 2.58 -8.06
CA GLU A 140 -8.55 3.46 -8.68
C GLU A 140 -9.74 3.73 -7.76
N ILE A 141 -10.18 2.73 -7.00
CA ILE A 141 -11.27 2.89 -6.05
C ILE A 141 -10.80 3.66 -4.82
N GLU A 142 -9.62 3.35 -4.27
CA GLU A 142 -9.02 4.11 -3.17
C GLU A 142 -8.90 5.59 -3.52
N SER A 143 -8.43 5.90 -4.73
CA SER A 143 -8.36 7.27 -5.27
C SER A 143 -9.75 7.94 -5.33
N LYS A 144 -10.79 7.22 -5.77
CA LYS A 144 -12.17 7.72 -5.79
C LYS A 144 -12.71 7.98 -4.38
N ILE A 145 -12.42 7.12 -3.41
CA ILE A 145 -12.85 7.32 -2.02
C ILE A 145 -12.15 8.53 -1.43
N SER A 146 -10.83 8.64 -1.57
CA SER A 146 -10.04 9.74 -1.01
C SER A 146 -10.44 11.11 -1.58
N THR A 147 -10.83 11.18 -2.85
CA THR A 147 -11.36 12.43 -3.45
C THR A 147 -12.77 12.79 -2.99
N GLN A 148 -13.58 11.80 -2.59
CA GLN A 148 -14.98 12.01 -2.16
C GLN A 148 -15.16 12.05 -0.64
N ILE A 149 -14.12 11.76 0.13
CA ILE A 149 -14.24 11.57 1.57
C ILE A 149 -14.78 12.82 2.29
N ASP A 150 -14.46 14.02 1.79
CA ASP A 150 -14.90 15.29 2.35
C ASP A 150 -16.11 15.91 1.61
N THR A 151 -16.63 15.26 0.56
CA THR A 151 -17.84 15.66 -0.18
C THR A 151 -19.01 14.69 0.07
N ASP A 152 -20.10 14.82 -0.69
CA ASP A 152 -21.28 13.96 -0.54
C ASP A 152 -20.95 12.53 -1.01
N PHE A 153 -20.47 11.76 -0.04
CA PHE A 153 -19.95 10.42 -0.20
C PHE A 153 -20.97 9.46 -0.83
N ASP A 154 -20.62 8.85 -1.99
CA ASP A 154 -21.41 7.81 -2.67
C ASP A 154 -21.18 6.43 -2.04
N PRO A 155 -22.19 5.84 -1.37
CA PRO A 155 -22.08 4.52 -0.76
C PRO A 155 -21.91 3.37 -1.75
N SER A 156 -22.13 3.56 -3.06
CA SER A 156 -22.03 2.48 -4.05
C SER A 156 -20.61 1.93 -4.23
N ILE A 157 -19.62 2.82 -4.06
CA ILE A 157 -18.19 2.54 -4.12
C ILE A 157 -17.78 1.51 -3.03
N LEU A 158 -18.62 1.36 -2.00
CA LEU A 158 -18.35 0.52 -0.82
C LEU A 158 -18.56 -0.96 -1.01
N THR A 159 -19.18 -1.35 -2.11
CA THR A 159 -19.44 -2.76 -2.41
C THR A 159 -18.15 -3.59 -2.59
N GLN A 160 -17.00 -2.92 -2.76
CA GLN A 160 -15.73 -3.54 -3.14
C GLN A 160 -14.72 -3.73 -1.98
N PHE A 161 -15.03 -3.26 -0.76
CA PHE A 161 -14.15 -3.42 0.41
C PHE A 161 -14.84 -4.12 1.59
N PRO A 162 -15.06 -5.45 1.51
CA PRO A 162 -15.75 -6.22 2.55
C PRO A 162 -14.95 -6.33 3.87
N ASP A 163 -13.62 -6.20 3.83
CA ASP A 163 -12.76 -6.43 4.99
C ASP A 163 -12.70 -5.25 5.98
N LEU A 164 -13.06 -4.05 5.53
CA LEU A 164 -12.93 -2.83 6.34
C LEU A 164 -14.03 -2.66 7.39
N PHE A 165 -15.08 -3.50 7.41
CA PHE A 165 -16.28 -3.20 8.19
C PHE A 165 -16.89 -4.41 8.89
N ASP A 166 -16.89 -4.32 10.21
CA ASP A 166 -17.54 -5.22 11.15
C ASP A 166 -18.95 -5.61 10.67
N LYS A 167 -19.20 -6.92 10.57
CA LYS A 167 -20.12 -7.61 9.64
C LYS A 167 -21.63 -7.31 9.74
N ASN A 168 -22.05 -6.23 10.40
CA ASN A 168 -23.45 -5.82 10.55
C ASN A 168 -23.76 -4.47 9.87
N ASP A 169 -22.89 -3.47 10.01
CA ASP A 169 -23.11 -2.12 9.45
C ASP A 169 -23.18 -2.16 7.92
N TYR A 170 -22.32 -2.96 7.28
CA TYR A 170 -22.33 -3.17 5.83
C TYR A 170 -23.62 -3.85 5.33
N LYS A 171 -24.16 -4.81 6.08
CA LYS A 171 -25.42 -5.47 5.71
C LYS A 171 -26.59 -4.49 5.71
N VAL A 172 -26.64 -3.62 6.71
CA VAL A 172 -27.66 -2.58 6.81
C VAL A 172 -27.50 -1.54 5.69
N LEU A 173 -26.26 -1.20 5.33
CA LEU A 173 -25.98 -0.30 4.21
C LEU A 173 -26.43 -0.90 2.86
N LEU A 174 -26.04 -2.14 2.58
CA LEU A 174 -26.48 -2.86 1.37
C LEU A 174 -27.99 -2.96 1.31
N GLU A 175 -28.64 -3.21 2.45
CA GLU A 175 -30.09 -3.26 2.52
C GLU A 175 -30.72 -1.90 2.20
N ILE A 176 -30.20 -0.80 2.75
CA ILE A 176 -30.65 0.56 2.39
C ILE A 176 -30.49 0.81 0.88
N MET A 177 -29.36 0.40 0.30
CA MET A 177 -29.05 0.58 -1.12
C MET A 177 -29.88 -0.29 -2.05
N SER A 178 -30.42 -1.41 -1.56
CA SER A 178 -31.33 -2.25 -2.34
C SER A 178 -32.69 -1.60 -2.60
N HIS A 179 -32.98 -0.49 -1.92
CA HIS A 179 -34.18 0.31 -2.14
C HIS A 179 -33.87 1.58 -2.95
N PRO A 180 -34.83 2.06 -3.77
CA PRO A 180 -34.62 3.23 -4.63
C PRO A 180 -34.42 4.54 -3.85
N ASP A 181 -35.00 4.64 -2.65
CA ASP A 181 -34.83 5.79 -1.77
C ASP A 181 -35.02 5.41 -0.28
N LEU A 182 -34.63 6.32 0.61
CA LEU A 182 -34.76 6.15 2.06
C LEU A 182 -36.22 6.04 2.52
N LYS A 183 -37.19 6.53 1.75
CA LYS A 183 -38.61 6.45 2.09
C LYS A 183 -39.13 5.03 1.89
N SER A 184 -38.72 4.39 0.80
CA SER A 184 -39.01 3.01 0.44
C SER A 184 -38.36 2.05 1.43
N TYR A 185 -37.10 2.30 1.81
CA TYR A 185 -36.45 1.58 2.90
C TYR A 185 -37.19 1.73 4.24
N ALA A 186 -37.59 2.97 4.60
CA ALA A 186 -38.32 3.22 5.84
C ALA A 186 -39.65 2.47 5.90
N GLN A 187 -40.40 2.45 4.78
CA GLN A 187 -41.64 1.69 4.64
C GLN A 187 -41.41 0.18 4.74
N ALA A 188 -40.39 -0.35 4.04
CA ALA A 188 -40.07 -1.78 4.07
C ALA A 188 -39.66 -2.26 5.47
N LYS A 189 -38.97 -1.42 6.25
CA LYS A 189 -38.56 -1.72 7.62
C LYS A 189 -39.58 -1.36 8.70
N GLY A 190 -40.69 -0.71 8.34
CA GLY A 190 -41.67 -0.22 9.31
C GLY A 190 -41.09 0.83 10.28
N ILE A 191 -40.13 1.64 9.83
CA ILE A 191 -39.50 2.71 10.62
C ILE A 191 -39.91 4.10 10.09
N SER A 192 -39.73 5.14 10.92
CA SER A 192 -39.93 6.51 10.45
C SER A 192 -38.85 6.92 9.46
N LEU A 193 -39.19 7.84 8.55
CA LEU A 193 -38.23 8.43 7.61
C LEU A 193 -37.06 9.12 8.35
N GLU A 194 -37.33 9.73 9.51
CA GLU A 194 -36.29 10.34 10.34
C GLU A 194 -35.30 9.30 10.89
N LYS A 195 -35.81 8.15 11.35
CA LYS A 195 -34.97 7.05 11.82
C LYS A 195 -34.12 6.48 10.69
N ALA A 196 -34.69 6.32 9.48
CA ALA A 196 -33.94 5.90 8.30
C ALA A 196 -32.83 6.89 7.92
N LYS A 197 -33.12 8.20 7.93
CA LYS A 197 -32.12 9.25 7.68
C LYS A 197 -31.01 9.23 8.73
N GLN A 198 -31.36 9.06 10.00
CA GLN A 198 -30.39 8.95 11.08
C GLN A 198 -29.49 7.73 10.86
N THR A 199 -30.05 6.53 10.66
CA THR A 199 -29.27 5.31 10.41
C THR A 199 -28.33 5.46 9.22
N SER A 200 -28.79 6.04 8.11
CA SER A 200 -27.93 6.29 6.93
C SER A 200 -26.75 7.22 7.27
N LYS A 201 -27.00 8.29 8.03
CA LYS A 201 -25.96 9.23 8.47
C LYS A 201 -24.93 8.57 9.40
N GLU A 202 -25.40 7.73 10.32
CA GLU A 202 -24.55 6.98 11.25
C GLU A 202 -23.61 6.04 10.50
N LEU A 203 -24.15 5.25 9.56
CA LEU A 203 -23.38 4.33 8.72
C LEU A 203 -22.33 5.05 7.87
N LYS A 204 -22.71 6.16 7.20
CA LYS A 204 -21.76 6.97 6.42
C LYS A 204 -20.61 7.50 7.28
N HIS A 205 -20.89 7.92 8.51
CA HIS A 205 -19.85 8.42 9.42
C HIS A 205 -18.92 7.31 9.91
N ASN A 206 -19.47 6.18 10.36
CA ASN A 206 -18.67 5.02 10.76
C ASN A 206 -17.80 4.51 9.62
N PHE A 207 -18.32 4.56 8.38
CA PHE A 207 -17.55 4.21 7.20
C PHE A 207 -16.34 5.12 7.01
N LYS A 208 -16.59 6.43 6.93
CA LYS A 208 -15.54 7.45 6.79
C LYS A 208 -14.47 7.29 7.86
N ALA A 209 -14.89 7.01 9.09
CA ALA A 209 -14.01 6.75 10.21
C ALA A 209 -13.08 5.54 10.01
N ALA A 210 -13.58 4.40 9.52
CA ALA A 210 -12.70 3.24 9.32
C ALA A 210 -11.83 3.38 8.06
N TRP A 211 -12.33 4.02 7.00
CA TRP A 211 -11.49 4.37 5.85
C TRP A 211 -10.34 5.30 6.25
N MET A 212 -10.62 6.32 7.06
CA MET A 212 -9.58 7.19 7.61
C MET A 212 -8.52 6.40 8.39
N ARG A 213 -8.92 5.42 9.21
CA ARG A 213 -7.95 4.54 9.88
C ARG A 213 -7.13 3.68 8.91
N HIS A 214 -7.76 3.16 7.86
CA HIS A 214 -7.06 2.41 6.81
C HIS A 214 -5.97 3.27 6.15
N GLU A 215 -6.30 4.53 5.87
CA GLU A 215 -5.35 5.54 5.35
C GLU A 215 -4.33 6.02 6.40
N GLY A 216 -4.33 5.47 7.62
CA GLY A 216 -3.39 5.81 8.69
C GLY A 216 -3.70 7.12 9.44
N TRP A 217 -4.95 7.59 9.38
CA TRP A 217 -5.39 8.70 10.22
C TRP A 217 -5.69 8.19 11.63
N ASP A 218 -4.88 8.60 12.59
CA ASP A 218 -5.08 8.24 14.02
C ASP A 218 -5.23 9.47 14.93
N ALA A 219 -5.04 10.68 14.39
CA ALA A 219 -4.93 11.93 15.14
C ALA A 219 -6.13 12.87 14.89
N THR A 220 -7.32 12.34 14.63
CA THR A 220 -8.49 13.19 14.36
C THR A 220 -9.79 12.66 14.97
N ALA A 221 -10.64 13.57 15.46
CA ALA A 221 -11.99 13.23 15.92
C ALA A 221 -12.86 12.60 14.82
N LYS A 222 -12.52 12.79 13.53
CA LYS A 222 -13.25 12.20 12.40
C LYS A 222 -13.10 10.67 12.31
N ILE A 223 -12.13 10.07 13.00
CA ILE A 223 -11.96 8.60 13.04
C ILE A 223 -12.88 7.94 14.07
N LEU A 224 -13.52 8.69 14.95
CA LEU A 224 -14.41 8.12 15.96
C LEU A 224 -15.64 7.50 15.28
N SER A 225 -16.18 6.42 15.86
CA SER A 225 -17.54 6.00 15.49
C SER A 225 -18.53 7.12 15.80
N TYR A 226 -19.68 7.13 15.12
CA TYR A 226 -20.67 8.18 15.31
C TYR A 226 -21.14 8.29 16.76
N GLN A 227 -21.26 7.16 17.45
CA GLN A 227 -21.65 7.10 18.85
C GLN A 227 -20.56 7.72 19.74
N GLN A 228 -19.29 7.38 19.53
CA GLN A 228 -18.15 7.95 20.26
C GLN A 228 -18.03 9.46 20.00
N TYR A 229 -18.14 9.91 18.74
CA TYR A 229 -18.12 11.32 18.38
C TYR A 229 -19.23 12.11 19.08
N LYS A 230 -20.46 11.57 19.09
CA LYS A 230 -21.61 12.20 19.77
C LYS A 230 -21.44 12.22 21.29
N ALA A 231 -20.89 11.17 21.88
CA ALA A 231 -20.56 11.12 23.29
C ALA A 231 -19.51 12.19 23.64
N LEU A 232 -18.45 12.31 22.82
CA LEU A 232 -17.39 13.29 23.00
C LEU A 232 -17.91 14.73 22.87
N LYS A 233 -18.74 15.02 21.86
CA LYS A 233 -19.36 16.35 21.71
C LYS A 233 -20.22 16.74 22.91
N ARG A 234 -20.99 15.80 23.45
CA ARG A 234 -21.78 16.02 24.68
C ARG A 234 -20.90 16.23 25.90
N TYR A 235 -19.82 15.47 26.00
CA TYR A 235 -18.85 15.56 27.08
C TYR A 235 -18.13 16.92 27.09
N VAL A 236 -17.68 17.41 25.92
CA VAL A 236 -17.12 18.77 25.77
C VAL A 236 -18.14 19.82 26.22
N ALA A 237 -19.39 19.74 25.76
CA ALA A 237 -20.43 20.70 26.17
C ALA A 237 -20.68 20.68 27.69
N GLN A 238 -20.66 19.50 28.32
CA GLN A 238 -20.79 19.36 29.77
C GLN A 238 -19.61 20.00 30.50
N ILE A 239 -18.36 19.73 30.05
CA ILE A 239 -17.15 20.36 30.61
C ILE A 239 -17.28 21.88 30.60
N LEU A 240 -17.66 22.46 29.46
CA LEU A 240 -17.80 23.92 29.36
C LEU A 240 -18.86 24.46 30.31
N GLU A 241 -20.01 23.78 30.43
CA GLU A 241 -21.06 24.18 31.37
C GLU A 241 -20.55 24.15 32.84
N ILE A 242 -19.75 23.15 33.21
CA ILE A 242 -19.18 23.02 34.56
C ILE A 242 -18.16 24.11 34.82
N VAL A 243 -17.27 24.38 33.87
CA VAL A 243 -16.26 25.43 33.99
C VAL A 243 -16.93 26.79 34.16
N SER A 244 -17.98 27.08 33.38
CA SER A 244 -18.72 28.35 33.50
C SER A 244 -19.55 28.46 34.77
N SER A 245 -20.23 27.37 35.20
CA SER A 245 -21.11 27.40 36.37
C SER A 245 -20.41 27.13 37.70
N LYS A 246 -19.15 26.65 37.66
CA LYS A 246 -18.38 26.14 38.80
C LYS A 246 -19.12 25.05 39.61
N ASP A 247 -20.01 24.32 38.95
CA ASP A 247 -20.83 23.27 39.55
C ASP A 247 -20.43 21.89 39.04
N PHE A 248 -19.61 21.20 39.85
CA PHE A 248 -19.10 19.86 39.53
C PHE A 248 -20.19 18.77 39.63
N SER A 249 -21.35 19.04 40.24
CA SER A 249 -22.43 18.05 40.42
C SER A 249 -23.07 17.61 39.10
N LYS A 250 -22.88 18.38 38.03
CA LYS A 250 -23.40 18.09 36.68
C LYS A 250 -22.67 16.92 35.98
N LEU A 251 -21.57 16.40 36.54
CA LEU A 251 -20.80 15.27 35.98
C LEU A 251 -21.35 13.87 36.27
N ASN A 252 -22.43 13.74 37.04
CA ASN A 252 -22.95 12.49 37.61
C ASN A 252 -23.23 11.31 36.65
N LYS A 253 -23.04 11.45 35.33
CA LYS A 253 -23.24 10.38 34.34
C LYS A 253 -21.94 9.80 33.76
N ASN A 254 -20.78 10.45 33.95
CA ASN A 254 -19.48 10.01 33.43
C ASN A 254 -18.57 9.57 34.57
N ASN A 255 -17.65 8.65 34.29
CA ASN A 255 -16.72 8.15 35.31
C ASN A 255 -15.49 9.06 35.35
N PHE A 256 -15.42 9.94 36.35
CA PHE A 256 -14.36 10.94 36.47
C PHE A 256 -13.34 10.49 37.51
N GLY A 257 -12.15 10.09 37.04
CA GLY A 257 -11.03 9.70 37.90
C GLY A 257 -10.21 10.89 38.41
N VAL A 258 -10.68 12.13 38.24
CA VAL A 258 -9.95 13.36 38.61
C VAL A 258 -10.70 14.07 39.73
N GLU A 259 -9.95 14.51 40.75
CA GLU A 259 -10.49 15.29 41.86
C GLU A 259 -11.02 16.65 41.38
N PRO A 260 -12.17 17.13 41.88
CA PRO A 260 -12.76 18.39 41.44
C PRO A 260 -11.81 19.60 41.52
N ALA A 261 -10.98 19.67 42.57
CA ALA A 261 -10.03 20.76 42.74
C ALA A 261 -9.00 20.82 41.59
N LYS A 262 -8.38 19.67 41.26
CA LYS A 262 -7.41 19.56 40.16
C LYS A 262 -8.05 19.81 38.80
N PHE A 263 -9.32 19.46 38.64
CA PHE A 263 -10.06 19.79 37.43
C PHE A 263 -10.20 21.30 37.27
N PHE A 264 -10.68 22.02 38.29
CA PHE A 264 -10.81 23.48 38.18
C PHE A 264 -9.47 24.21 38.05
N GLU A 265 -8.41 23.72 38.70
CA GLU A 265 -7.05 24.21 38.52
C GLU A 265 -6.59 24.07 37.06
N ALA A 266 -6.87 22.93 36.40
CA ALA A 266 -6.53 22.72 35.00
C ALA A 266 -7.27 23.64 34.02
N PHE A 267 -8.37 24.28 34.44
CA PHE A 267 -9.16 25.21 33.63
C PHE A 267 -9.01 26.67 34.09
N GLU A 268 -8.00 26.98 34.91
CA GLU A 268 -7.74 28.35 35.32
C GLU A 268 -7.43 29.24 34.10
N GLY A 269 -8.13 30.37 33.99
CA GLY A 269 -8.01 31.27 32.83
C GLY A 269 -8.70 30.80 31.54
N PHE A 270 -9.43 29.68 31.57
CA PHE A 270 -10.21 29.20 30.43
C PHE A 270 -11.55 29.95 30.33
N GLU A 271 -11.69 30.85 29.34
CA GLU A 271 -12.89 31.69 29.19
C GLU A 271 -13.88 31.14 28.16
N ASP A 272 -13.37 30.79 26.98
CA ASP A 272 -14.14 30.36 25.82
C ASP A 272 -13.46 29.19 25.09
N LEU A 273 -14.24 28.33 24.43
CA LEU A 273 -13.69 27.26 23.60
C LEU A 273 -13.44 27.80 22.18
N TYR A 274 -12.18 27.95 21.81
CA TYR A 274 -11.78 28.27 20.44
C TYR A 274 -11.78 27.02 19.56
N GLU A 275 -11.07 25.98 20.00
CA GLU A 275 -10.93 24.72 19.27
C GLU A 275 -10.84 23.54 20.22
N TRP A 276 -11.26 22.36 19.74
CA TRP A 276 -10.95 21.10 20.40
C TRP A 276 -10.44 20.07 19.40
N SER A 277 -9.50 19.24 19.83
CA SER A 277 -8.88 18.19 19.03
C SER A 277 -8.85 16.87 19.79
N TYR A 278 -8.81 15.76 19.06
CA TYR A 278 -8.79 14.41 19.61
C TYR A 278 -7.66 13.61 18.98
N PHE A 279 -6.87 12.96 19.82
CA PHE A 279 -5.73 12.13 19.45
C PHE A 279 -5.90 10.73 20.03
N ASP A 280 -5.92 9.72 19.16
CA ASP A 280 -5.97 8.34 19.60
C ASP A 280 -4.56 7.78 19.80
N ASN A 281 -4.24 7.37 21.04
CA ASN A 281 -2.96 6.76 21.39
C ASN A 281 -3.13 5.26 21.70
N GLY A 282 -4.23 4.63 21.24
CA GLY A 282 -4.52 3.21 21.45
C GLY A 282 -5.40 2.99 22.68
N GLU A 283 -4.82 2.60 23.82
CA GLU A 283 -5.61 2.32 25.03
C GLU A 283 -6.27 3.56 25.63
N LYS A 284 -5.63 4.73 25.43
CA LYS A 284 -6.09 6.02 25.92
C LYS A 284 -6.01 7.03 24.80
N SER A 285 -6.84 8.05 24.90
CA SER A 285 -6.91 9.12 23.91
C SER A 285 -6.85 10.47 24.61
N ASP A 286 -6.25 11.44 23.96
CA ASP A 286 -6.15 12.80 24.49
C ASP A 286 -7.13 13.72 23.78
N LEU A 287 -7.97 14.37 24.57
CA LEU A 287 -8.83 15.47 24.16
C LEU A 287 -8.11 16.77 24.54
N ILE A 288 -7.77 17.59 23.55
CA ILE A 288 -7.13 18.88 23.74
C ILE A 288 -8.17 19.97 23.53
N LEU A 289 -8.32 20.86 24.50
CA LEU A 289 -9.20 22.02 24.46
C LEU A 289 -8.34 23.28 24.45
N VAL A 290 -8.64 24.20 23.52
CA VAL A 290 -7.90 25.46 23.36
C VAL A 290 -8.87 26.61 23.61
N SER A 291 -8.49 27.51 24.51
CA SER A 291 -9.13 28.81 24.75
C SER A 291 -8.21 29.93 24.32
N THR A 292 -8.78 30.98 23.72
CA THR A 292 -8.06 32.19 23.30
C THR A 292 -8.70 33.39 23.99
N PRO A 293 -8.41 33.63 25.29
CA PRO A 293 -8.99 34.75 26.02
C PRO A 293 -8.59 36.05 25.32
N GLY A 294 -9.55 36.93 25.05
CA GLY A 294 -9.37 38.09 24.17
C GLY A 294 -8.27 39.09 24.60
N LYS A 295 -7.75 38.98 25.83
CA LYS A 295 -6.62 39.79 26.36
C LYS A 295 -5.54 38.96 27.08
N GLY A 296 -5.46 37.64 26.85
CA GLY A 296 -4.52 36.74 27.53
C GLY A 296 -3.77 35.80 26.60
N HIS A 297 -2.84 35.02 27.16
CA HIS A 297 -2.20 33.92 26.44
C HIS A 297 -3.20 32.76 26.23
N PRO A 298 -3.10 32.02 25.12
CA PRO A 298 -3.93 30.84 24.90
C PRO A 298 -3.81 29.84 26.06
N VAL A 299 -4.94 29.34 26.54
CA VAL A 299 -4.99 28.30 27.57
C VAL A 299 -5.28 26.97 26.88
N ILE A 300 -4.40 25.99 27.08
CA ILE A 300 -4.52 24.66 26.46
C ILE A 300 -4.71 23.64 27.56
N VAL A 301 -5.82 22.92 27.56
CA VAL A 301 -6.14 21.88 28.54
C VAL A 301 -6.15 20.52 27.86
N THR A 302 -5.42 19.55 28.43
CA THR A 302 -5.43 18.16 27.95
C THR A 302 -6.20 17.28 28.92
N ILE A 303 -7.12 16.50 28.37
CA ILE A 303 -7.93 15.52 29.08
C ILE A 303 -7.65 14.14 28.48
N THR A 304 -6.97 13.29 29.24
CA THR A 304 -6.77 11.89 28.84
C THR A 304 -7.99 11.07 29.22
N LEU A 305 -8.58 10.39 28.24
CA LEU A 305 -9.84 9.65 28.37
C LEU A 305 -9.81 8.29 27.65
N SER A 306 -10.81 7.47 27.93
CA SER A 306 -11.08 6.21 27.23
C SER A 306 -12.59 5.98 27.11
N PHE A 307 -13.01 5.17 26.14
CA PHE A 307 -14.41 4.75 25.99
C PHE A 307 -14.63 3.39 26.66
N SER A 308 -15.66 3.28 27.50
CA SER A 308 -16.15 1.98 27.99
C SER A 308 -16.86 1.19 26.88
N ASP A 309 -17.09 -0.11 27.12
CA ASP A 309 -17.86 -0.99 26.22
C ASP A 309 -19.27 -0.46 25.89
N LYS A 310 -19.83 0.37 26.77
CA LYS A 310 -21.14 1.02 26.59
C LYS A 310 -21.03 2.42 25.95
N GLY A 311 -19.87 2.79 25.44
CA GLY A 311 -19.61 4.10 24.81
C GLY A 311 -19.58 5.28 25.78
N ARG A 312 -19.52 5.04 27.10
CA ARG A 312 -19.36 6.12 28.09
C ARG A 312 -17.90 6.54 28.20
N ILE A 313 -17.67 7.84 28.40
CA ILE A 313 -16.33 8.41 28.57
C ILE A 313 -15.89 8.22 30.02
N ILE A 314 -14.64 7.76 30.16
CA ILE A 314 -13.92 7.63 31.42
C ILE A 314 -12.75 8.60 31.38
N THR A 315 -12.67 9.49 32.36
CA THR A 315 -11.63 10.51 32.44
C THR A 315 -10.52 10.05 33.38
N HIS A 316 -9.30 9.97 32.87
CA HIS A 316 -8.13 9.50 33.64
C HIS A 316 -7.29 10.64 34.18
N LYS A 317 -7.07 11.68 33.37
CA LYS A 317 -6.25 12.85 33.72
C LYS A 317 -6.84 14.12 33.12
N CYS A 318 -6.58 15.23 33.78
CA CYS A 318 -6.93 16.58 33.32
C CYS A 318 -5.84 17.52 33.82
N TYR A 319 -5.20 18.27 32.92
CA TYR A 319 -4.15 19.22 33.27
C TYR A 319 -4.05 20.34 32.23
N GLN A 320 -3.59 21.50 32.67
CA GLN A 320 -3.24 22.61 31.81
C GLN A 320 -1.85 22.41 31.25
N ASN A 321 -1.68 22.59 29.94
CA ASN A 321 -0.38 22.51 29.28
C ASN A 321 0.36 23.84 29.45
N GLN A 322 1.66 23.75 29.66
CA GLN A 322 2.53 24.91 29.65
C GLN A 322 2.81 25.33 28.21
N LEU A 323 2.25 26.46 27.80
CA LEU A 323 2.53 27.05 26.49
C LEU A 323 3.97 27.59 26.50
N ARG A 324 4.86 26.96 25.72
CA ARG A 324 6.26 27.39 25.62
C ARG A 324 6.48 28.52 24.61
N ALA A 325 5.84 28.45 23.46
CA ALA A 325 6.00 29.43 22.39
C ALA A 325 4.78 29.44 21.48
N ILE A 326 4.56 30.57 20.81
CA ILE A 326 3.65 30.68 19.67
C ILE A 326 4.52 30.80 18.43
N LEU A 327 4.47 29.76 17.60
CA LEU A 327 5.18 29.74 16.34
C LEU A 327 4.31 30.40 15.26
N PRO A 328 4.87 31.30 14.41
CA PRO A 328 4.21 31.61 13.16
C PRO A 328 4.09 30.34 12.30
N PRO A 329 3.20 30.30 11.31
CA PRO A 329 3.13 29.18 10.38
C PRO A 329 4.51 28.96 9.75
N LEU A 330 5.13 27.82 10.05
CA LEU A 330 6.43 27.42 9.53
C LEU A 330 6.17 26.45 8.37
N PRO A 331 6.38 26.86 7.10
CA PRO A 331 6.07 26.03 5.94
C PRO A 331 6.75 24.66 5.99
N GLU A 332 7.95 24.59 6.56
CA GLU A 332 8.69 23.34 6.75
C GLU A 332 7.95 22.35 7.64
N ILE A 333 7.26 22.82 8.68
CA ILE A 333 6.42 21.96 9.54
C ILE A 333 5.10 21.67 8.83
N GLU A 334 4.44 22.69 8.29
CA GLU A 334 3.13 22.56 7.64
C GLU A 334 3.15 21.58 6.47
N ASN A 335 4.16 21.65 5.62
CA ASN A 335 4.33 20.75 4.47
C ASN A 335 4.60 19.29 4.88
N ASN A 336 5.00 19.06 6.12
CA ASN A 336 5.24 17.73 6.69
C ASN A 336 4.09 17.26 7.61
N ILE A 337 2.95 17.96 7.61
CA ILE A 337 1.74 17.46 8.26
C ILE A 337 0.96 16.60 7.25
N VAL A 338 1.04 15.28 7.40
CA VAL A 338 0.26 14.31 6.62
C VAL A 338 -0.78 13.68 7.56
N HIS A 339 -2.05 13.67 7.17
CA HIS A 339 -3.14 13.08 7.97
C HIS A 339 -3.21 13.63 9.41
N LYS A 340 -2.91 14.93 9.58
CA LYS A 340 -2.83 15.62 10.89
C LYS A 340 -1.76 15.07 11.85
N ARG A 341 -0.80 14.28 11.35
CA ARG A 341 0.45 13.93 12.03
C ARG A 341 1.62 14.65 11.39
N CYS A 342 2.54 15.16 12.20
CA CYS A 342 3.81 15.64 11.70
C CYS A 342 4.70 14.42 11.42
N THR A 343 5.22 14.31 10.19
CA THR A 343 6.14 13.23 9.79
C THR A 343 7.58 13.50 10.24
N LEU A 344 7.86 14.70 10.73
CA LEU A 344 9.15 15.08 11.26
C LEU A 344 9.37 14.43 12.62
N SER A 345 10.58 13.93 12.83
CA SER A 345 11.05 13.56 14.16
C SER A 345 11.13 14.79 15.07
N PHE A 346 11.07 14.55 16.38
CA PHE A 346 11.20 15.60 17.38
C PHE A 346 12.47 16.46 17.18
N HIS A 347 13.62 15.82 16.90
CA HIS A 347 14.88 16.54 16.62
C HIS A 347 14.78 17.43 15.39
N GLN A 348 14.13 16.98 14.32
CA GLN A 348 13.93 17.80 13.13
C GLN A 348 13.05 19.01 13.42
N ILE A 349 12.02 18.84 14.25
CA ILE A 349 11.17 19.95 14.68
C ILE A 349 11.99 20.94 15.53
N GLU A 350 12.80 20.45 16.47
CA GLU A 350 13.69 21.30 17.28
C GLU A 350 14.68 22.09 16.42
N ASP A 351 15.31 21.46 15.43
CA ASP A 351 16.23 22.14 14.52
C ASP A 351 15.52 23.24 13.72
N ILE A 352 14.30 22.97 13.23
CA ILE A 352 13.50 23.96 12.50
C ILE A 352 13.14 25.13 13.41
N ILE A 353 12.72 24.85 14.65
CA ILE A 353 12.41 25.87 15.65
C ILE A 353 13.67 26.70 15.94
N LYS A 354 14.82 26.07 16.19
CA LYS A 354 16.09 26.77 16.46
C LYS A 354 16.50 27.70 15.32
N ARG A 355 16.39 27.25 14.06
CA ARG A 355 16.63 28.13 12.89
C ARG A 355 15.64 29.28 12.83
N ALA A 356 14.38 29.05 13.16
CA ALA A 356 13.38 30.10 13.23
C ALA A 356 13.67 31.10 14.36
N GLU A 357 14.22 30.66 15.50
CA GLU A 357 14.67 31.50 16.61
C GLU A 357 15.83 32.39 16.18
N GLU A 358 16.84 31.81 15.53
CA GLU A 358 18.01 32.54 15.00
C GLU A 358 17.59 33.60 13.98
N SER A 359 16.49 33.38 13.26
CA SER A 359 15.91 34.34 12.32
C SER A 359 14.99 35.40 12.97
N GLY A 360 14.77 35.35 14.29
CA GLY A 360 13.94 36.30 15.04
C GLY A 360 12.43 36.18 14.82
N LYS A 361 11.95 35.02 14.35
CA LYS A 361 10.54 34.82 13.96
C LYS A 361 9.65 34.25 15.07
N ILE A 362 10.19 33.88 16.23
CA ILE A 362 9.45 33.20 17.30
C ILE A 362 9.08 34.16 18.43
N ILE A 363 7.82 34.09 18.86
CA ILE A 363 7.31 34.81 20.02
C ILE A 363 7.24 33.83 21.19
N TRP A 364 8.14 34.00 22.15
CA TRP A 364 8.16 33.25 23.39
C TRP A 364 7.09 33.76 24.35
N SER A 365 6.42 32.85 25.06
CA SER A 365 5.43 33.20 26.08
C SER A 365 6.07 33.83 27.31
N ASP A 366 7.33 33.50 27.61
CA ASP A 366 8.14 34.11 28.67
C ASP A 366 9.61 34.23 28.27
N SER A 367 10.21 35.40 28.48
CA SER A 367 11.64 35.67 28.21
C SER A 367 12.61 34.87 29.10
N ASN A 368 12.12 34.21 30.15
CA ASN A 368 12.90 33.42 31.11
C ASN A 368 12.86 31.89 30.86
N ASN A 369 12.11 31.41 29.85
CA ASN A 369 11.92 29.99 29.57
C ASN A 369 12.69 29.51 28.32
N LYS A 370 13.85 30.11 28.03
CA LYS A 370 14.81 29.49 27.10
C LYS A 370 15.28 28.17 27.72
N PRO A 371 15.17 27.02 27.02
CA PRO A 371 15.79 25.81 27.50
C PRO A 371 17.30 26.03 27.60
N GLU A 372 17.88 25.78 28.78
CA GLU A 372 19.30 25.46 28.85
C GLU A 372 19.50 24.13 28.12
N VAL A 373 20.53 24.11 27.26
CA VAL A 373 20.86 23.11 26.23
C VAL A 373 20.86 21.68 26.74
#